data_AF-A0A419F3I6-F1
#
_entry.id   AF-A0A419F3I6-F1
#
_cell.length_a   1.000
_cell.length_b   1.000
_cell.length_c   1.000
_cell.angle_alpha   90.00
_cell.angle_beta   90.00
_cell.angle_gamma   90.00
#
_symmetry.space_group_name_H-M   'P 1'
#
loop_
_entity.id
_entity.type
_entity.pdbx_description
1 polymer ?
#
loop_
_entity_poly.entity_id
_entity_poly.type
_entity_poly.pdbx_seq_one_letter_code
_entity_poly.pdbx_strand_id
1 'polypeptide(L)'
;MEEDKIKIMKYALDKFFREGFYKVTMDQLAAELRMSKKTIYKYFPSKEFLVQETVEFMKGYISASIIKIIDSNDNAVVKIVALVKVITDLWMNVKEKMLVELERHYPKIWQGIDEFRVMMMNRNLSKLFEQGKKEGLIKDYPSEIVRTVFMGAVRAVVNPDFFVNNQLSLNNAVEMTFEIMLNGLLTEKGKEIFFESKSGIDQ
;
A
#
# COMPACT_ATOMS: atom_id res chain seq x y z
N MET A 1 29.16 3.68 -0.97
CA MET A 1 28.42 4.91 -1.34
C MET A 1 26.95 4.63 -1.53
N GLU A 2 26.56 3.68 -2.40
CA GLU A 2 25.14 3.29 -2.53
C GLU A 2 24.60 2.54 -1.29
N GLU A 3 25.43 1.72 -0.65
CA GLU A 3 25.06 1.00 0.58
C GLU A 3 24.72 1.94 1.75
N ASP A 4 25.47 3.03 1.92
CA ASP A 4 25.18 4.02 2.96
C ASP A 4 23.86 4.74 2.70
N LYS A 5 23.60 5.11 1.44
CA LYS A 5 22.33 5.73 1.04
C LYS A 5 21.15 4.80 1.37
N ILE A 6 21.24 3.53 0.99
CA ILE A 6 20.21 2.52 1.27
C ILE A 6 20.06 2.31 2.78
N LYS A 7 21.16 2.25 3.53
CA LYS A 7 21.14 2.09 5.00
C LYS A 7 20.42 3.25 5.68
N ILE A 8 20.76 4.50 5.31
CA ILE A 8 20.11 5.70 5.84
C ILE A 8 18.62 5.69 5.50
N MET A 9 18.27 5.38 4.25
CA MET A 9 16.88 5.37 3.78
C MET A 9 16.03 4.32 4.51
N LYS A 10 16.53 3.08 4.65
CA LYS A 10 15.83 2.02 5.37
C LYS A 10 15.65 2.35 6.86
N TYR A 11 16.67 2.92 7.48
CA TYR A 11 16.61 3.34 8.88
C TYR A 11 15.62 4.49 9.08
N ALA A 12 15.65 5.50 8.21
CA ALA A 12 14.72 6.61 8.23
C ALA A 12 13.27 6.14 8.04
N LEU A 13 13.03 5.22 7.09
CA LEU A 13 11.71 4.64 6.84
C LEU A 13 11.13 3.94 8.08
N ASP A 14 11.91 3.07 8.73
CA ASP A 14 11.48 2.40 9.98
C ASP A 14 11.16 3.42 11.08
N LYS A 15 11.99 4.47 11.21
CA LYS A 15 11.76 5.54 12.19
C LYS A 15 10.50 6.35 11.88
N PHE A 16 10.26 6.68 10.60
CA PHE A 16 9.04 7.38 10.18
C PHE A 16 7.78 6.56 10.48
N PHE A 17 7.81 5.24 10.28
CA PHE A 17 6.68 4.34 10.58
C PHE A 17 6.38 4.31 12.08
N ARG A 18 7.41 4.26 12.92
CA ARG A 18 7.26 4.16 14.39
C ARG A 18 6.96 5.49 15.07
N GLU A 19 7.58 6.58 14.62
CA GLU A 19 7.61 7.86 15.33
C GLU A 19 6.83 8.98 14.61
N GLY A 20 6.44 8.76 13.35
CA GLY A 20 5.89 9.78 12.47
C GLY A 20 6.97 10.61 11.76
N PHE A 21 6.57 11.36 10.74
CA PHE A 21 7.50 12.21 10.00
C PHE A 21 7.89 13.44 10.81
N TYR A 22 7.01 13.99 11.65
CA TYR A 22 7.26 15.24 12.34
C TYR A 22 8.45 15.14 13.31
N LYS A 23 8.49 14.11 14.16
CA LYS A 23 9.48 13.95 15.23
C LYS A 23 10.90 13.63 14.76
N VAL A 24 11.03 12.95 13.63
CA VAL A 24 12.32 12.49 13.12
C VAL A 24 13.11 13.64 12.49
N THR A 25 14.32 13.92 12.99
CA THR A 25 15.19 14.96 12.42
C THR A 25 16.42 14.35 11.73
N MET A 26 16.97 15.09 10.76
CA MET A 26 18.21 14.70 10.06
C MET A 26 19.40 14.55 11.02
N ASP A 27 19.41 15.37 12.09
CA ASP A 27 20.46 15.34 13.12
C ASP A 27 20.35 14.10 14.01
N GLN A 28 19.13 13.71 14.40
CA GLN A 28 18.90 12.46 15.13
C GLN A 28 19.33 11.25 14.29
N LEU A 29 18.96 11.22 13.00
CA LEU A 29 19.38 10.16 12.08
C LEU A 29 20.90 10.06 11.99
N ALA A 30 21.60 11.20 11.87
CA ALA A 30 23.06 11.23 11.85
C ALA A 30 23.67 10.65 13.14
N ALA A 31 23.15 11.05 14.31
CA ALA A 31 23.62 10.58 15.60
C ALA A 31 23.38 9.07 15.80
N GLU A 32 22.16 8.60 15.52
CA GLU A 32 21.77 7.20 15.71
C GLU A 32 22.51 6.25 14.76
N LEU A 33 22.76 6.68 13.52
CA LEU A 33 23.53 5.92 12.54
C LEU A 33 25.05 6.04 12.73
N ARG A 34 25.51 6.84 13.70
CA ARG A 34 26.92 7.18 13.93
C ARG A 34 27.60 7.72 12.66
N MET A 35 26.88 8.56 11.92
CA MET A 35 27.34 9.23 10.70
C MET A 35 27.52 10.72 10.94
N SER A 36 28.46 11.34 10.22
CA SER A 36 28.56 12.81 10.25
C SER A 36 27.31 13.44 9.62
N LYS A 37 26.88 14.61 10.10
CA LYS A 37 25.80 15.38 9.46
C LYS A 37 26.10 15.59 7.97
N LYS A 38 27.35 15.94 7.65
CA LYS A 38 27.84 16.12 6.27
C LYS A 38 27.59 14.87 5.40
N THR A 39 27.71 13.66 5.96
CA THR A 39 27.42 12.41 5.25
C THR A 39 25.94 12.26 4.94
N ILE A 40 25.05 12.51 5.91
CA ILE A 40 23.60 12.42 5.70
C ILE A 40 23.15 13.46 4.65
N TYR A 41 23.54 14.73 4.82
CA TYR A 41 23.16 15.82 3.91
C TYR A 41 23.76 15.69 2.51
N LYS A 42 24.88 14.94 2.35
CA LYS A 42 25.43 14.60 1.03
C LYS A 42 24.46 13.72 0.22
N TYR A 43 23.80 12.76 0.87
CA TYR A 43 22.87 11.84 0.20
C TYR A 43 21.44 12.40 0.17
N PHE A 44 21.03 13.11 1.22
CA PHE A 44 19.70 13.65 1.38
C PHE A 44 19.78 15.13 1.77
N PRO A 45 19.75 16.05 0.79
CA PRO A 45 19.97 17.48 1.03
C PRO A 45 18.92 18.11 1.97
N SER A 46 17.74 17.52 2.08
CA SER A 46 16.68 17.95 2.98
C SER A 46 15.91 16.76 3.54
N LYS A 47 15.18 16.99 4.63
CA LYS A 47 14.24 16.00 5.18
C LYS A 47 13.14 15.65 4.18
N GLU A 48 12.62 16.63 3.44
CA GLU A 48 11.63 16.41 2.38
C GLU A 48 12.17 15.47 1.30
N PHE A 49 13.42 15.68 0.86
CA PHE A 49 14.06 14.79 -0.11
C PHE A 49 14.22 13.36 0.43
N LEU A 50 14.58 13.21 1.71
CA LEU A 50 14.62 11.90 2.36
C LEU A 50 13.23 11.25 2.40
N VAL A 51 12.18 11.98 2.77
CA VAL A 51 10.80 11.48 2.75
C VAL A 51 10.41 11.03 1.35
N GLN A 52 10.68 11.84 0.33
CA GLN A 52 10.41 11.50 -1.06
C GLN A 52 11.12 10.21 -1.49
N GLU A 53 12.42 10.10 -1.24
CA GLU A 53 13.20 8.88 -1.57
C GLU A 53 12.67 7.64 -0.83
N THR A 54 12.27 7.77 0.45
CA THR A 54 11.66 6.65 1.18
C THR A 54 10.30 6.24 0.59
N VAL A 55 9.48 7.19 0.13
CA VAL A 55 8.20 6.91 -0.52
C VAL A 55 8.42 6.24 -1.89
N GLU A 56 9.38 6.70 -2.68
CA GLU A 56 9.71 6.07 -3.97
C GLU A 56 10.26 4.65 -3.80
N PHE A 57 11.08 4.42 -2.77
CA PHE A 57 11.53 3.07 -2.42
C PHE A 57 10.34 2.15 -2.10
N MET A 58 9.38 2.64 -1.32
CA MET A 58 8.16 1.89 -0.99
C MET A 58 7.31 1.61 -2.23
N LYS A 59 7.09 2.59 -3.12
CA LYS A 59 6.38 2.38 -4.39
C LYS A 59 7.06 1.30 -5.23
N GLY A 60 8.39 1.29 -5.30
CA GLY A 60 9.15 0.27 -6.00
C GLY A 60 8.93 -1.13 -5.42
N TYR A 61 9.02 -1.27 -4.09
CA TYR A 61 8.76 -2.54 -3.41
C TYR A 61 7.34 -3.04 -3.66
N ILE A 62 6.33 -2.16 -3.55
CA ILE A 62 4.93 -2.48 -3.80
C ILE A 62 4.73 -2.93 -5.25
N SER A 63 5.29 -2.19 -6.20
CA SER A 63 5.19 -2.52 -7.62
C SER A 63 5.77 -3.90 -7.91
N ALA A 64 6.94 -4.23 -7.35
CA ALA A 64 7.56 -5.54 -7.54
C ALA A 64 6.69 -6.67 -6.97
N SER A 65 6.13 -6.50 -5.77
CA SER A 65 5.23 -7.47 -5.14
C SER A 65 3.95 -7.68 -5.96
N ILE A 66 3.34 -6.59 -6.45
CA ILE A 66 2.15 -6.67 -7.30
C ILE A 66 2.44 -7.41 -8.60
N ILE A 67 3.55 -7.08 -9.29
CA ILE A 67 3.93 -7.75 -10.55
C ILE A 67 4.10 -9.25 -10.31
N LYS A 68 4.82 -9.64 -9.25
CA LYS A 68 5.02 -11.06 -8.90
C LYS A 68 3.70 -11.80 -8.69
N ILE A 69 2.71 -11.17 -8.05
CA ILE A 69 1.39 -11.76 -7.82
C ILE A 69 0.59 -11.85 -9.13
N ILE A 70 0.59 -10.79 -9.93
CA ILE A 70 -0.15 -10.76 -11.20
C ILE A 70 0.38 -11.80 -12.18
N ASP A 71 1.70 -11.98 -12.23
CA ASP A 71 2.38 -12.91 -13.14
C ASP A 71 2.43 -14.36 -12.60
N SER A 72 1.88 -14.63 -11.41
CA SER A 72 1.80 -16.00 -10.89
C SER A 72 0.80 -16.86 -11.68
N ASN A 73 0.89 -18.17 -11.53
CA ASN A 73 -0.05 -19.13 -12.13
C ASN A 73 -1.32 -19.34 -11.28
N ASP A 74 -1.51 -18.55 -10.22
CA ASP A 74 -2.67 -18.69 -9.35
C ASP A 74 -3.95 -18.19 -10.02
N ASN A 75 -5.08 -18.66 -9.51
CA ASN A 75 -6.38 -18.15 -9.93
C ASN A 75 -6.61 -16.71 -9.46
N ALA A 76 -7.57 -16.02 -10.08
CA ALA A 76 -7.82 -14.61 -9.83
C ALA A 76 -8.16 -14.30 -8.37
N VAL A 77 -8.88 -15.18 -7.67
CA VAL A 77 -9.28 -14.96 -6.27
C VAL A 77 -8.06 -15.00 -5.34
N VAL A 78 -7.19 -16.00 -5.51
CA VAL A 78 -5.94 -16.11 -4.73
C VAL A 78 -5.05 -14.88 -4.95
N LYS A 79 -4.93 -14.42 -6.21
CA LYS A 79 -4.20 -13.20 -6.54
C LYS A 79 -4.81 -11.96 -5.87
N ILE A 80 -6.14 -11.81 -5.88
CA ILE A 80 -6.81 -10.69 -5.19
C ILE A 80 -6.47 -10.72 -3.70
N VAL A 81 -6.61 -11.87 -3.03
CA VAL A 81 -6.30 -12.01 -1.60
C VAL A 81 -4.84 -11.65 -1.32
N ALA A 82 -3.90 -12.14 -2.12
CA ALA A 82 -2.49 -11.80 -1.99
C ALA A 82 -2.22 -10.30 -2.19
N LEU A 83 -2.91 -9.64 -3.13
CA LEU A 83 -2.80 -8.18 -3.31
C LEU A 83 -3.32 -7.41 -2.10
N VAL A 84 -4.46 -7.81 -1.53
CA VAL A 84 -5.01 -7.20 -0.31
C VAL A 84 -4.02 -7.37 0.84
N LYS A 85 -3.44 -8.57 1.02
CA LYS A 85 -2.42 -8.83 2.03
C LYS A 85 -1.19 -7.96 1.87
N VAL A 86 -0.66 -7.81 0.65
CA VAL A 86 0.47 -6.90 0.39
C VAL A 86 0.12 -5.48 0.85
N ILE A 87 -1.10 -5.00 0.56
CA ILE A 87 -1.54 -3.67 0.96
C ILE A 87 -1.61 -3.56 2.48
N THR A 88 -2.29 -4.49 3.16
CA THR A 88 -2.49 -4.43 4.62
C THR A 88 -1.19 -4.64 5.40
N ASP A 89 -0.29 -5.52 4.94
CA ASP A 89 1.01 -5.76 5.55
C ASP A 89 1.89 -4.49 5.57
N LEU A 90 1.81 -3.65 4.53
CA LEU A 90 2.54 -2.38 4.48
C LEU A 90 2.03 -1.40 5.53
N TRP A 91 0.74 -1.44 5.81
CA TRP A 91 0.06 -0.54 6.73
C TRP A 91 0.05 -1.03 8.17
N MET A 92 0.28 -2.33 8.43
CA MET A 92 0.36 -2.91 9.79
C MET A 92 1.31 -2.16 10.73
N ASN A 93 2.44 -1.69 10.22
CA ASN A 93 3.44 -0.98 11.02
C ASN A 93 3.36 0.55 10.89
N VAL A 94 2.42 1.05 10.08
CA VAL A 94 2.24 2.49 9.86
C VAL A 94 1.23 3.01 10.87
N LYS A 95 1.67 3.92 11.72
CA LYS A 95 0.74 4.66 12.57
C LYS A 95 -0.15 5.55 11.72
N GLU A 96 -1.45 5.52 11.96
CA GLU A 96 -2.44 6.41 11.34
C GLU A 96 -2.01 7.88 11.33
N LYS A 97 -1.43 8.35 12.44
CA LYS A 97 -0.90 9.70 12.58
C LYS A 97 0.19 10.04 11.54
N MET A 98 1.02 9.06 11.14
CA MET A 98 2.04 9.26 10.13
C MET A 98 1.41 9.62 8.77
N LEU A 99 0.28 9.01 8.41
CA LEU A 99 -0.42 9.31 7.16
C LEU A 99 -1.02 10.71 7.17
N VAL A 100 -1.63 11.11 8.29
CA VAL A 100 -2.12 12.47 8.49
C VAL A 100 -0.98 13.49 8.37
N GLU A 101 0.19 13.18 8.95
CA GLU A 101 1.37 14.05 8.85
C GLU A 101 1.89 14.13 7.40
N LEU A 102 1.89 13.02 6.66
CA LEU A 102 2.35 12.97 5.27
C LEU A 102 1.45 13.80 4.36
N GLU A 103 0.12 13.64 4.48
CA GLU A 103 -0.86 14.40 3.73
C GLU A 103 -0.77 15.91 4.02
N ARG A 104 -0.68 16.29 5.29
CA ARG A 104 -0.68 17.72 5.70
C ARG A 104 0.64 18.43 5.43
N HIS A 105 1.78 17.78 5.69
CA HIS A 105 3.09 18.42 5.59
C HIS A 105 3.78 18.20 4.24
N TYR A 106 3.42 17.14 3.51
CA TYR A 106 4.00 16.82 2.20
C TYR A 106 2.92 16.53 1.15
N PRO A 107 2.00 17.47 0.87
CA PRO A 107 0.83 17.23 0.02
C PRO A 107 1.19 16.78 -1.40
N LYS A 108 2.32 17.24 -1.95
CA LYS A 108 2.82 16.79 -3.27
C LYS A 108 3.27 15.33 -3.25
N ILE A 109 3.92 14.89 -2.17
CA ILE A 109 4.32 13.48 -2.01
C ILE A 109 3.08 12.61 -1.86
N TRP A 110 2.10 13.06 -1.06
CA TRP A 110 0.81 12.39 -0.91
C TRP A 110 0.04 12.26 -2.23
N GLN A 111 -0.02 13.33 -3.03
CA GLN A 111 -0.60 13.29 -4.37
C GLN A 111 0.10 12.22 -5.23
N GLY A 112 1.43 12.16 -5.21
CA GLY A 112 2.17 11.13 -5.93
C GLY A 112 1.91 9.70 -5.44
N ILE A 113 1.46 9.51 -4.19
CA ILE A 113 1.01 8.21 -3.67
C ILE A 113 -0.38 7.86 -4.22
N ASP A 114 -1.34 8.81 -4.26
CA ASP A 114 -2.65 8.56 -4.89
C ASP A 114 -2.50 8.24 -6.37
N GLU A 115 -1.70 9.01 -7.11
CA GLU A 115 -1.44 8.77 -8.53
C GLU A 115 -0.83 7.38 -8.77
N PHE A 116 0.14 6.98 -7.94
CA PHE A 116 0.72 5.64 -8.00
C PHE A 116 -0.33 4.55 -7.74
N ARG A 117 -1.14 4.70 -6.70
CA ARG A 117 -2.23 3.76 -6.35
C ARG A 117 -3.21 3.60 -7.51
N VAL A 118 -3.65 4.71 -8.10
CA VAL A 118 -4.60 4.73 -9.20
C VAL A 118 -4.02 4.07 -10.44
N MET A 119 -2.78 4.41 -10.79
CA MET A 119 -2.06 3.78 -11.90
C MET A 119 -1.98 2.26 -11.71
N MET A 120 -1.58 1.79 -10.53
CA MET A 120 -1.43 0.37 -10.25
C MET A 120 -2.76 -0.39 -10.27
N MET A 121 -3.81 0.17 -9.70
CA MET A 121 -5.15 -0.42 -9.76
C MET A 121 -5.68 -0.46 -11.21
N ASN A 122 -5.54 0.61 -11.98
CA ASN A 122 -5.97 0.65 -13.38
C ASN A 122 -5.24 -0.37 -14.25
N ARG A 123 -3.92 -0.54 -14.04
CA ARG A 123 -3.11 -1.49 -14.80
C ARG A 123 -3.49 -2.96 -14.54
N ASN A 124 -3.91 -3.28 -13.32
CA ASN A 124 -3.97 -4.67 -12.86
C ASN A 124 -5.40 -5.19 -12.63
N LEU A 125 -6.33 -4.37 -12.12
CA LEU A 125 -7.67 -4.85 -11.75
C LEU A 125 -8.47 -5.38 -12.94
N SER A 126 -8.46 -4.69 -14.08
CA SER A 126 -9.20 -5.15 -15.26
C SER A 126 -8.68 -6.51 -15.76
N LYS A 127 -7.36 -6.75 -15.75
CA LYS A 127 -6.79 -8.05 -16.12
C LYS A 127 -7.25 -9.16 -15.17
N LEU A 128 -7.26 -8.86 -13.88
CA LEU A 128 -7.60 -9.80 -12.83
C LEU A 128 -9.08 -10.17 -12.84
N PHE A 129 -9.97 -9.19 -13.09
CA PHE A 129 -11.39 -9.44 -13.25
C PHE A 129 -11.70 -10.23 -14.51
N GLU A 130 -11.07 -9.91 -15.64
CA GLU A 130 -11.22 -10.70 -16.87
C GLU A 130 -10.69 -12.13 -16.73
N GLN A 131 -9.59 -12.34 -15.99
CA GLN A 131 -9.12 -13.67 -15.62
C GLN A 131 -10.19 -14.41 -14.80
N GLY A 132 -10.69 -13.80 -13.73
CA GLY A 132 -11.66 -14.44 -12.82
C GLY A 132 -13.00 -14.77 -13.48
N LYS A 133 -13.43 -13.98 -14.48
CA LYS A 133 -14.60 -14.32 -15.31
C LYS A 133 -14.37 -15.57 -16.14
N LYS A 134 -13.22 -15.67 -16.82
CA LYS A 134 -12.85 -16.86 -17.62
C LYS A 134 -12.74 -18.12 -16.75
N GLU A 135 -12.30 -17.96 -15.50
CA GLU A 135 -12.20 -19.05 -14.52
C GLU A 135 -13.55 -19.43 -13.88
N GLY A 136 -14.62 -18.64 -14.13
CA GLY A 136 -15.94 -18.81 -13.51
C GLY A 136 -15.97 -18.47 -12.01
N LEU A 137 -14.98 -17.70 -11.52
CA LEU A 137 -14.84 -17.31 -10.11
C LEU A 137 -15.42 -15.92 -9.83
N ILE A 138 -15.52 -15.07 -10.85
CA ILE A 138 -16.06 -13.71 -10.77
C ILE A 138 -17.26 -13.59 -11.70
N LYS A 139 -18.33 -12.96 -11.23
CA LYS A 139 -19.54 -12.69 -12.00
C LYS A 139 -19.24 -11.78 -13.21
N ASP A 140 -19.98 -11.99 -14.29
CA ASP A 140 -19.77 -11.25 -15.54
C ASP A 140 -20.41 -9.85 -15.53
N TYR A 141 -19.86 -8.96 -14.71
CA TYR A 141 -20.16 -7.53 -14.76
C TYR A 141 -19.19 -6.81 -15.69
N PRO A 142 -19.58 -5.70 -16.35
CA PRO A 142 -18.64 -4.89 -17.12
C PRO A 142 -17.43 -4.46 -16.28
N SER A 143 -16.23 -4.84 -16.70
CA SER A 143 -15.00 -4.64 -15.92
C SER A 143 -14.66 -3.17 -15.65
N GLU A 144 -15.18 -2.26 -16.49
CA GLU A 144 -15.09 -0.82 -16.25
C GLU A 144 -15.93 -0.38 -15.04
N ILE A 145 -17.16 -0.86 -14.91
CA ILE A 145 -18.01 -0.56 -13.74
C ILE A 145 -17.33 -1.09 -12.48
N VAL A 146 -16.88 -2.34 -12.52
CA VAL A 146 -16.21 -2.97 -11.37
C VAL A 146 -14.97 -2.19 -10.96
N ARG A 147 -14.10 -1.84 -11.93
CA ARG A 147 -12.89 -1.05 -11.67
C ARG A 147 -13.22 0.32 -11.06
N THR A 148 -14.22 1.02 -11.60
CA THR A 148 -14.63 2.34 -11.10
C THR A 148 -15.17 2.27 -9.68
N VAL A 149 -16.02 1.29 -9.38
CA VAL A 149 -16.54 1.07 -8.02
C VAL A 149 -15.42 0.76 -7.04
N PHE A 150 -14.51 -0.16 -7.40
CA PHE A 150 -13.35 -0.52 -6.56
C PHE A 150 -12.46 0.68 -6.29
N MET A 151 -12.13 1.47 -7.33
CA MET A 151 -11.32 2.67 -7.19
C MET A 151 -11.98 3.70 -6.27
N GLY A 152 -13.29 3.92 -6.45
CA GLY A 152 -14.06 4.85 -5.63
C GLY A 152 -14.07 4.44 -4.15
N ALA A 153 -14.36 3.17 -3.88
CA ALA A 153 -14.37 2.63 -2.52
C ALA A 153 -12.99 2.71 -1.85
N VAL A 154 -11.94 2.27 -2.54
CA VAL A 154 -10.56 2.33 -2.01
C VAL A 154 -10.14 3.78 -1.73
N ARG A 155 -10.44 4.73 -2.63
CA ARG A 155 -10.12 6.15 -2.38
C ARG A 155 -10.88 6.74 -1.20
N ALA A 156 -12.15 6.36 -1.03
CA ALA A 156 -12.97 6.83 0.08
C ALA A 156 -12.44 6.33 1.44
N VAL A 157 -11.89 5.12 1.47
CA VAL A 157 -11.49 4.45 2.72
C VAL A 157 -10.00 4.62 3.04
N VAL A 158 -9.13 4.63 2.02
CA VAL A 158 -7.69 4.92 2.16
C VAL A 158 -7.47 6.44 2.13
N ASN A 159 -8.13 7.09 3.09
CA ASN A 159 -8.11 8.53 3.34
C ASN A 159 -7.90 8.75 4.85
N PRO A 160 -6.88 9.53 5.27
CA PRO A 160 -6.62 9.83 6.68
C PRO A 160 -7.83 10.34 7.47
N ASP A 161 -8.64 11.21 6.87
CA ASP A 161 -9.83 11.74 7.52
C ASP A 161 -10.90 10.67 7.76
N PHE A 162 -11.02 9.66 6.88
CA PHE A 162 -12.03 8.62 7.00
C PHE A 162 -11.80 7.78 8.26
N PHE A 163 -10.62 7.19 8.41
CA PHE A 163 -10.38 6.27 9.52
C PHE A 163 -10.19 7.00 10.86
N VAL A 164 -9.64 8.23 10.86
CA VAL A 164 -9.57 9.07 12.08
C VAL A 164 -10.96 9.43 12.59
N ASN A 165 -11.86 9.87 11.71
CA ASN A 165 -13.21 10.28 12.12
C ASN A 165 -14.09 9.08 12.54
N ASN A 166 -13.83 7.89 11.99
CA ASN A 166 -14.60 6.68 12.27
C ASN A 166 -13.95 5.75 13.32
N GLN A 167 -12.81 6.13 13.90
CA GLN A 167 -12.06 5.32 14.88
C GLN A 167 -11.75 3.90 14.37
N LEU A 168 -11.43 3.79 13.09
CA LEU A 168 -11.05 2.54 12.44
C LEU A 168 -9.54 2.49 12.23
N SER A 169 -8.97 1.30 12.25
CA SER A 169 -7.62 1.11 11.70
C SER A 169 -7.68 1.10 10.17
N LEU A 170 -6.63 1.58 9.52
CA LEU A 170 -6.53 1.53 8.06
C LEU A 170 -6.63 0.09 7.53
N ASN A 171 -6.02 -0.87 8.23
CA ASN A 171 -6.07 -2.28 7.85
C ASN A 171 -7.50 -2.81 7.86
N ASN A 172 -8.23 -2.62 8.97
CA ASN A 172 -9.60 -3.10 9.08
C ASN A 172 -10.48 -2.45 8.02
N ALA A 173 -10.29 -1.15 7.78
CA ALA A 173 -11.07 -0.41 6.80
C ALA A 173 -10.83 -0.95 5.37
N VAL A 174 -9.57 -1.21 5.00
CA VAL A 174 -9.22 -1.82 3.70
C VAL A 174 -9.78 -3.24 3.58
N GLU A 175 -9.54 -4.11 4.58
CA GLU A 175 -9.99 -5.50 4.56
C GLU A 175 -11.51 -5.62 4.44
N MET A 176 -12.25 -4.88 5.27
CA MET A 176 -13.72 -4.89 5.22
C MET A 176 -14.25 -4.36 3.88
N THR A 177 -13.60 -3.33 3.31
CA THR A 177 -13.99 -2.79 2.00
C THR A 177 -13.83 -3.84 0.91
N PHE A 178 -12.69 -4.54 0.87
CA PHE A 178 -12.47 -5.63 -0.08
C PHE A 178 -13.44 -6.79 0.15
N GLU A 179 -13.69 -7.18 1.39
CA GLU A 179 -14.63 -8.25 1.71
C GLU A 179 -16.06 -7.93 1.24
N ILE A 180 -16.56 -6.71 1.50
CA ILE A 180 -17.89 -6.26 1.04
C ILE A 180 -17.97 -6.35 -0.48
N MET A 181 -16.97 -5.81 -1.18
CA MET A 181 -16.98 -5.77 -2.64
C MET A 181 -16.86 -7.15 -3.27
N LEU A 182 -15.98 -8.02 -2.74
CA LEU A 182 -15.76 -9.36 -3.26
C LEU A 182 -16.97 -10.27 -3.02
N ASN A 183 -17.64 -10.16 -1.88
CA ASN A 183 -18.89 -10.89 -1.64
C ASN A 183 -19.97 -10.58 -2.70
N GLY A 184 -20.01 -9.34 -3.20
CA GLY A 184 -20.90 -8.94 -4.29
C GLY A 184 -20.49 -9.51 -5.66
N LEU A 185 -19.19 -9.61 -5.92
CA LEU A 185 -18.63 -9.95 -7.23
C LEU A 185 -18.33 -11.44 -7.45
N LEU A 186 -18.00 -12.18 -6.40
CA LEU A 186 -17.60 -13.58 -6.53
C LEU A 186 -18.82 -14.47 -6.82
N THR A 187 -18.59 -15.51 -7.63
CA THR A 187 -19.52 -16.64 -7.73
C THR A 187 -19.43 -17.49 -6.46
N GLU A 188 -20.33 -18.46 -6.25
CA GLU A 188 -20.24 -19.34 -5.08
C GLU A 188 -18.90 -20.09 -5.04
N LYS A 189 -18.44 -20.62 -6.18
CA LYS A 189 -17.10 -21.22 -6.32
C LYS A 189 -15.97 -20.23 -5.98
N GLY A 190 -16.11 -18.97 -6.41
CA GLY A 190 -15.14 -17.92 -6.07
C GLY A 190 -15.09 -17.62 -4.57
N LYS A 191 -16.24 -17.64 -3.89
CA LYS A 191 -16.33 -17.42 -2.45
C LYS A 191 -15.66 -18.55 -1.65
N GLU A 192 -15.86 -19.80 -2.05
CA GLU A 192 -15.21 -20.95 -1.43
C GLU A 192 -13.68 -20.76 -1.39
N ILE A 193 -13.07 -20.46 -2.56
CA ILE A 193 -11.64 -20.18 -2.66
C ILE A 193 -11.22 -18.97 -1.83
N PHE A 194 -12.05 -17.92 -1.80
CA PHE A 194 -11.75 -16.71 -1.02
C PHE A 194 -11.66 -17.01 0.48
N PHE A 195 -12.62 -17.76 1.03
CA PHE A 195 -12.62 -18.13 2.45
C PHE A 195 -11.50 -19.11 2.82
N GLU A 196 -11.17 -20.06 1.93
CA GLU A 196 -10.01 -20.94 2.11
C GLU A 196 -8.70 -20.14 2.13
N SER A 197 -8.55 -19.22 1.18
CA SER A 197 -7.33 -18.41 1.04
C SER A 197 -7.14 -17.44 2.21
N LYS A 198 -8.23 -16.89 2.75
CA LYS A 198 -8.21 -16.01 3.94
C LYS A 198 -7.83 -16.80 5.19
N SER A 199 -8.40 -17.99 5.38
CA SER A 199 -8.14 -18.83 6.57
C SER A 199 -6.70 -19.33 6.67
N GLY A 200 -6.00 -19.49 5.53
CA GLY A 200 -4.58 -19.85 5.49
C GLY A 200 -3.61 -18.67 5.73
N ILE A 201 -4.12 -17.44 5.86
CA ILE A 201 -3.33 -16.23 6.12
C ILE A 201 -3.31 -15.86 7.61
N ASP A 202 -4.34 -16.26 8.35
CA ASP A 202 -4.52 -16.00 9.79
C ASP A 202 -3.84 -17.08 10.70
N GLN A 203 -3.10 -18.03 10.12
CA GLN A 203 -2.26 -19.03 10.82
C GLN A 203 -0.77 -18.73 10.62
#